data_AF-G3TA07-F1
#
_entry.id   AF-G3TA07-F1
#
_cell.length_a   1.000
_cell.length_b   1.000
_cell.length_c   1.000
_cell.angle_alpha   90.00
_cell.angle_beta   90.00
_cell.angle_gamma   90.00
#
_symmetry.space_group_name_H-M   'P 1'
#
loop_
_entity.id
_entity.type
_entity.pdbx_description
1 polymer ?
#
loop_
_entity_poly.entity_id
_entity_poly.type
_entity_poly.pdbx_seq_one_letter_code
_entity_poly.pdbx_strand_id
1 'polypeptide(L)'
;MVDNAGGAEAQVEPDSLVLPHQGPTLRLRPWWFPVEELKEPLVFYLDSWLVDLIFGPDRAIIPKIEWMSQILLTVDVVDSSDLAKITIFGRPRVQNRVKKVLLAVASWHRKRRHRSEKMEQLEEFLKAGASS
;
A
#
# COMPACT_ATOMS: atom_id res chain seq x y z
N MET A 1 50.24 -41.53 11.07
CA MET A 1 50.54 -40.14 11.50
C MET A 1 50.67 -39.29 10.26
N VAL A 2 49.61 -38.60 9.84
CA VAL A 2 49.46 -37.15 10.05
C VAL A 2 47.96 -36.88 9.89
N ASP A 3 47.32 -36.43 10.96
CA ASP A 3 45.94 -35.96 10.95
C ASP A 3 45.91 -34.60 10.27
N ASN A 4 44.96 -34.38 9.36
CA ASN A 4 44.64 -33.02 8.91
C ASN A 4 43.16 -32.76 9.15
N ALA A 5 42.90 -32.26 10.35
CA ALA A 5 41.67 -31.60 10.74
C ALA A 5 41.67 -30.20 10.13
N GLY A 6 40.84 -29.99 9.12
CA GLY A 6 40.52 -28.67 8.58
C GLY A 6 39.02 -28.47 8.66
N GLY A 7 38.55 -27.91 9.78
CA GLY A 7 37.16 -27.51 9.96
C GLY A 7 36.80 -26.41 8.97
N ALA A 8 35.87 -26.70 8.07
CA ALA A 8 35.18 -25.69 7.29
C ALA A 8 33.89 -25.34 8.03
N GLU A 9 33.98 -24.37 8.94
CA GLU A 9 32.81 -23.61 9.39
C GLU A 9 32.35 -22.75 8.20
N ALA A 10 31.45 -23.30 7.39
CA ALA A 10 30.70 -22.53 6.42
C ALA A 10 29.67 -21.70 7.20
N GLN A 11 29.93 -20.40 7.22
CA GLN A 11 29.11 -19.33 7.75
C GLN A 11 27.66 -19.51 7.28
N VAL A 12 26.77 -19.80 8.23
CA VAL A 12 25.32 -19.69 8.01
C VAL A 12 24.97 -18.21 8.05
N GLU A 13 24.97 -17.58 6.88
CA GLU A 13 24.26 -16.32 6.66
C GLU A 13 22.81 -16.53 7.10
N PRO A 14 22.26 -15.71 8.03
CA PRO A 14 20.85 -15.74 8.33
C PRO A 14 20.15 -15.03 7.18
N ASP A 15 19.91 -15.81 6.14
CA ASP A 15 19.20 -15.38 4.95
C ASP A 15 17.85 -14.81 5.39
N SER A 16 17.77 -13.48 5.28
CA SER A 16 16.59 -12.63 5.23
C SER A 16 15.34 -13.24 5.85
N LEU A 17 14.92 -12.68 6.99
CA LEU A 17 13.55 -12.81 7.50
C LEU A 17 12.58 -12.24 6.46
N VAL A 18 12.30 -13.00 5.41
CA VAL A 18 11.13 -12.86 4.57
C VAL A 18 9.98 -13.17 5.50
N LEU A 19 9.42 -12.12 6.10
CA LEU A 19 8.19 -12.22 6.85
C LEU A 19 7.18 -12.89 5.90
N PRO A 20 6.63 -14.05 6.26
CA PRO A 20 5.65 -14.70 5.41
C PRO A 20 4.49 -13.73 5.21
N HIS A 21 4.08 -13.68 3.94
CA HIS A 21 2.98 -12.89 3.42
C HIS A 21 1.84 -12.80 4.44
N GLN A 22 1.42 -11.57 4.77
CA GLN A 22 0.54 -11.28 5.89
C GLN A 22 -0.72 -12.16 5.81
N GLY A 23 -0.79 -13.18 6.67
CA GLY A 23 -2.02 -13.92 6.93
C GLY A 23 -3.13 -12.96 7.40
N PRO A 24 -4.39 -13.42 7.55
CA PRO A 24 -5.50 -12.56 7.92
C PRO A 24 -5.13 -11.73 9.14
N THR A 25 -4.92 -10.42 8.93
CA THR A 25 -4.49 -9.52 9.98
C THR A 25 -5.68 -9.32 10.90
N LEU A 26 -5.69 -10.03 12.02
CA LEU A 26 -6.70 -9.89 13.06
C LEU A 26 -6.61 -8.48 13.64
N ARG A 27 -7.40 -7.56 13.09
CA ARG A 27 -7.45 -6.18 13.55
C ARG A 27 -8.42 -6.08 14.71
N LEU A 28 -7.89 -5.69 15.87
CA LEU A 28 -8.71 -5.40 17.06
C LEU A 28 -9.47 -4.09 16.84
N ARG A 29 -10.78 -4.10 17.12
CA ARG A 29 -11.61 -2.89 17.07
C ARG A 29 -11.12 -1.90 18.14
N PRO A 30 -10.77 -0.66 17.77
CA PRO A 30 -10.43 0.36 18.76
C PRO A 30 -11.58 0.63 19.73
N TRP A 31 -11.26 0.95 20.98
CA TRP A 31 -12.26 1.20 22.04
C TRP A 31 -13.23 2.34 21.71
N TRP A 32 -12.80 3.30 20.91
CA TRP A 32 -13.59 4.47 20.50
C TRP A 32 -14.54 4.18 19.34
N PHE A 33 -14.37 3.07 18.60
CA PHE A 33 -15.15 2.80 17.40
C PHE A 33 -16.45 2.04 17.71
N PRO A 34 -17.63 2.55 17.33
CA PRO A 34 -18.91 1.89 17.60
C PRO A 34 -19.03 0.54 16.88
N VAL A 35 -19.60 -0.46 17.55
CA VAL A 35 -19.76 -1.81 16.95
C VAL A 35 -20.82 -1.82 15.86
N GLU A 36 -21.83 -0.96 15.97
CA GLU A 36 -22.93 -0.84 15.02
C GLU A 36 -22.45 -0.37 13.65
N GLU A 37 -21.40 0.45 13.62
CA GLU A 37 -20.81 0.98 12.39
C GLU A 37 -19.96 -0.06 11.63
N LEU A 38 -19.83 -1.29 12.16
CA LEU A 38 -19.20 -2.42 11.48
C LEU A 38 -20.14 -3.16 10.50
N LYS A 39 -21.46 -2.94 10.59
CA LYS A 39 -22.47 -3.75 9.88
C LYS A 39 -22.44 -3.58 8.36
N GLU A 40 -22.25 -2.34 7.91
CA GLU A 40 -22.36 -1.97 6.49
C GLU A 40 -21.11 -1.21 6.05
N PRO A 41 -20.01 -1.93 5.75
CA PRO A 41 -18.82 -1.30 5.21
C PRO A 41 -19.04 -0.78 3.79
N LEU A 42 -18.40 0.34 3.48
CA LEU A 42 -18.20 0.76 2.10
C LEU A 42 -16.94 0.09 1.56
N VAL A 43 -17.06 -0.58 0.42
CA VAL A 43 -15.93 -1.23 -0.27
C VAL A 43 -15.70 -0.60 -1.65
N PHE A 44 -14.44 -0.39 -2.01
CA PHE A 44 -14.02 -0.03 -3.37
C PHE A 44 -12.57 -0.47 -3.63
N TYR A 45 -12.13 -0.36 -4.88
CA TYR A 45 -10.81 -0.82 -5.30
C TYR A 45 -9.94 0.34 -5.80
N LEU A 46 -8.64 0.26 -5.52
CA LEU A 46 -7.60 1.14 -6.03
C LEU A 46 -6.45 0.31 -6.60
N ASP A 47 -5.66 0.87 -7.51
CA ASP A 47 -4.46 0.18 -7.97
C ASP A 47 -3.48 0.00 -6.78
N SER A 48 -2.84 -1.16 -6.68
CA SER A 48 -1.93 -1.50 -5.58
C SER A 48 -0.81 -0.46 -5.42
N TRP A 49 -0.21 -0.02 -6.53
CA TRP A 49 0.82 1.03 -6.52
C TRP A 49 0.32 2.39 -6.00
N LEU A 50 -0.99 2.68 -6.07
CA LEU A 50 -1.56 3.90 -5.48
C LEU A 50 -1.72 3.79 -3.98
N VAL A 51 -1.89 2.59 -3.44
CA VAL A 51 -2.01 2.38 -2.00
C VAL A 51 -0.76 2.85 -1.29
N ASP A 52 0.41 2.44 -1.75
CA ASP A 52 1.68 2.80 -1.12
C ASP A 52 1.93 4.32 -1.22
N LEU A 53 1.50 4.94 -2.31
CA LEU A 53 1.60 6.40 -2.47
C LEU A 53 0.65 7.18 -1.57
N ILE A 54 -0.54 6.65 -1.28
CA ILE A 54 -1.56 7.32 -0.46
C ILE A 54 -1.29 7.08 1.03
N PHE A 55 -0.98 5.84 1.40
CA PHE A 55 -0.91 5.41 2.80
C PHE A 55 0.52 5.25 3.33
N GLY A 56 1.50 5.23 2.44
CA GLY A 56 2.87 4.83 2.76
C GLY A 56 3.04 3.31 2.70
N PRO A 57 4.29 2.82 2.52
CA PRO A 57 4.59 1.38 2.41
C PRO A 57 4.25 0.60 3.70
N ASP A 58 4.36 1.25 4.86
CA ASP A 58 3.99 0.70 6.18
C ASP A 58 2.54 1.02 6.57
N ARG A 59 1.84 1.80 5.74
CA ARG A 59 0.47 2.28 5.97
C ARG A 59 0.32 3.05 7.28
N ALA A 60 1.39 3.68 7.79
CA ALA A 60 1.42 4.32 9.10
C ALA A 60 0.46 5.53 9.25
N ILE A 61 -0.02 6.09 8.13
CA ILE A 61 -1.00 7.19 8.18
C ILE A 61 -2.43 6.70 8.47
N ILE A 62 -2.72 5.41 8.31
CA ILE A 62 -4.07 4.86 8.49
C ILE A 62 -4.64 5.19 9.88
N PRO A 63 -3.95 4.90 11.01
CA PRO A 63 -4.46 5.26 12.34
C PRO A 63 -4.82 6.74 12.49
N LYS A 64 -4.06 7.64 11.83
CA LYS A 64 -4.34 9.08 11.85
C LYS A 64 -5.61 9.41 11.08
N ILE A 65 -5.81 8.83 9.89
CA ILE A 65 -7.03 9.00 9.09
C ILE A 65 -8.24 8.46 9.85
N GLU A 66 -8.11 7.26 10.44
CA GLU A 66 -9.14 6.61 11.24
C GLU A 66 -9.59 7.49 12.40
N TRP A 67 -8.64 7.98 13.21
CA TRP A 67 -8.93 8.85 14.34
C TRP A 67 -9.55 10.18 13.91
N MET A 68 -9.00 10.84 12.89
CA MET A 68 -9.48 12.16 12.46
C MET A 68 -10.86 12.10 11.81
N SER A 69 -11.14 11.00 11.09
CA SER A 69 -12.39 10.84 10.36
C SER A 69 -13.44 10.06 11.16
N GLN A 70 -13.07 9.48 12.30
CA GLN A 70 -13.92 8.58 13.10
C GLN A 70 -14.46 7.41 12.26
N ILE A 71 -13.56 6.72 11.55
CA ILE A 71 -13.83 5.56 10.69
C ILE A 71 -12.81 4.46 10.95
N LEU A 72 -13.13 3.20 10.63
CA LEU A 72 -12.10 2.17 10.45
C LEU A 72 -11.82 1.94 8.97
N LEU A 73 -10.55 1.77 8.65
CA LEU A 73 -10.05 1.63 7.30
C LEU A 73 -9.17 0.39 7.21
N THR A 74 -9.58 -0.53 6.35
CA THR A 74 -8.78 -1.72 6.00
C THR A 74 -8.36 -1.63 4.55
N VAL A 75 -7.13 -2.05 4.30
CA VAL A 75 -6.52 -2.13 2.98
C VAL A 75 -6.02 -3.54 2.79
N ASP A 76 -6.66 -4.29 1.89
CA ASP A 76 -6.25 -5.65 1.55
C ASP A 76 -5.67 -5.63 0.13
N VAL A 77 -4.36 -5.83 0.01
CA VAL A 77 -3.72 -6.04 -1.30
C VAL A 77 -3.80 -7.53 -1.57
N VAL A 78 -4.39 -7.92 -2.69
CA VAL A 78 -4.43 -9.32 -3.10
C VAL A 78 -3.24 -9.54 -4.01
N ASP A 79 -2.32 -10.42 -3.63
CA ASP A 79 -1.01 -10.60 -4.29
C ASP A 79 -1.05 -10.89 -5.79
N SER A 80 -2.13 -11.49 -6.24
CA SER A 80 -2.34 -11.81 -7.66
C SER A 80 -3.03 -10.70 -8.44
N SER A 81 -3.38 -9.58 -7.80
CA SER A 81 -4.09 -8.48 -8.43
C SER A 81 -3.32 -7.17 -8.30
N ASP A 82 -3.29 -6.41 -9.39
CA ASP A 82 -2.81 -5.02 -9.38
C ASP A 82 -3.78 -4.08 -8.63
N LEU A 83 -4.73 -4.62 -7.89
CA LEU A 83 -5.75 -3.90 -7.15
C LEU A 83 -5.65 -4.20 -5.65
N ALA A 84 -5.96 -3.19 -4.87
CA ALA A 84 -6.16 -3.29 -3.45
C ALA A 84 -7.63 -2.99 -3.13
N LYS A 85 -8.20 -3.81 -2.27
CA LYS A 85 -9.55 -3.61 -1.72
C LYS A 85 -9.46 -2.67 -0.53
N ILE A 86 -10.16 -1.55 -0.63
CA ILE A 86 -10.31 -0.57 0.44
C ILE A 86 -11.67 -0.78 1.09
N THR A 87 -11.68 -1.01 2.40
CA THR A 87 -12.89 -1.21 3.19
C THR A 87 -12.98 -0.11 4.25
N ILE A 88 -14.08 0.65 4.25
CA ILE A 88 -14.34 1.72 5.20
C ILE A 88 -15.56 1.36 6.05
N PHE A 89 -15.36 1.23 7.35
CA PHE A 89 -16.42 1.12 8.34
C PHE A 89 -16.67 2.49 8.96
N GLY A 90 -17.93 2.79 9.26
CA GLY A 90 -18.29 4.10 9.81
C GLY A 90 -19.70 4.51 9.40
N ARG A 91 -20.10 5.74 9.76
CA ARG A 91 -21.36 6.32 9.29
C ARG A 91 -21.35 6.51 7.76
N PRO A 92 -22.44 6.18 7.03
CA PRO A 92 -22.47 6.25 5.56
C PRO A 92 -22.07 7.60 4.96
N ARG A 93 -22.42 8.72 5.62
CA ARG A 93 -22.02 10.07 5.18
C ARG A 93 -20.50 10.27 5.26
N VAL A 94 -19.87 9.76 6.32
CA VAL A 94 -18.44 9.88 6.56
C VAL A 94 -17.67 8.95 5.64
N GLN A 95 -18.13 7.70 5.49
CA GLN A 95 -17.58 6.74 4.52
C GLN A 95 -17.47 7.36 3.11
N ASN A 96 -18.56 7.96 2.62
CA ASN A 96 -18.60 8.60 1.32
C ASN A 96 -17.66 9.80 1.21
N ARG A 97 -17.50 10.59 2.29
CA ARG A 97 -16.55 11.70 2.32
C ARG A 97 -15.11 11.20 2.21
N VAL A 98 -14.74 10.20 3.01
CA VAL A 98 -13.40 9.59 3.00
C VAL A 98 -13.11 8.96 1.64
N LYS A 99 -14.06 8.19 1.08
CA LYS A 99 -13.93 7.63 -0.28
C LYS A 99 -13.62 8.72 -1.32
N LYS A 100 -14.37 9.83 -1.32
CA LYS A 100 -14.15 10.93 -2.27
C LYS A 100 -12.75 11.53 -2.12
N VAL A 101 -12.26 11.72 -0.90
CA VAL A 101 -10.91 12.23 -0.65
C VAL A 101 -9.86 11.24 -1.17
N LEU A 102 -9.97 9.96 -0.83
CA LEU A 102 -9.02 8.93 -1.30
C LEU A 102 -8.99 8.85 -2.83
N LEU A 103 -10.15 8.88 -3.50
CA LEU A 103 -10.23 8.89 -4.96
C LEU A 103 -9.64 10.17 -5.58
N ALA A 104 -9.78 11.33 -4.93
CA ALA A 104 -9.19 12.57 -5.40
C ALA A 104 -7.66 12.53 -5.33
N VAL A 105 -7.10 12.02 -4.22
CA VAL A 105 -5.65 11.83 -4.06
C VAL A 105 -5.12 10.82 -5.09
N ALA A 106 -5.81 9.69 -5.27
CA ALA A 106 -5.50 8.70 -6.29
C ALA A 106 -5.47 9.31 -7.71
N SER A 107 -6.49 10.11 -8.05
CA SER A 107 -6.58 10.81 -9.34
C SER A 107 -5.42 11.77 -9.55
N TRP A 108 -5.02 12.51 -8.50
CA TRP A 108 -3.86 13.39 -8.55
C TRP A 108 -2.56 12.63 -8.84
N HIS A 109 -2.32 11.49 -8.18
CA HIS A 109 -1.14 10.65 -8.45
C HIS A 109 -1.15 10.10 -9.89
N ARG A 110 -2.28 9.60 -10.38
CA ARG A 110 -2.40 9.14 -11.78
C ARG A 110 -2.06 10.24 -12.77
N LYS A 111 -2.62 11.44 -12.56
CA LYS A 111 -2.37 12.61 -13.43
C LYS A 111 -0.90 13.03 -13.39
N ARG A 112 -0.27 12.99 -12.22
CA ARG A 112 1.15 13.31 -12.05
C ARG A 112 2.05 12.30 -12.76
N ARG A 113 1.76 11.00 -12.61
CA ARG A 113 2.49 9.92 -13.29
C ARG A 113 2.43 10.06 -14.81
N HIS A 114 1.22 10.18 -15.36
CA HIS A 114 1.04 10.37 -16.81
C HIS A 114 1.74 11.63 -17.34
N ARG A 115 1.80 12.73 -16.55
CA ARG A 115 2.56 13.92 -16.94
C ARG A 115 4.06 13.67 -16.97
N SER A 116 4.57 12.90 -16.02
CA SER A 116 5.99 12.50 -15.97
C SER A 116 6.37 11.66 -17.18
N GLU A 117 5.57 10.64 -17.48
CA GLU A 117 5.79 9.73 -18.63
C GLU A 117 5.78 10.49 -19.96
N LYS A 118 4.87 11.47 -20.13
CA LYS A 118 4.86 12.34 -21.31
C LYS A 118 6.09 13.23 -21.43
N MET A 119 6.63 13.70 -20.31
CA MET A 119 7.83 14.52 -20.31
C MET A 119 9.04 13.69 -20.72
N GLU A 120 9.17 12.49 -20.17
CA GLU A 120 10.24 11.54 -20.50
C GLU A 120 10.25 11.20 -21.99
N GLN A 121 9.08 10.88 -22.57
CA GLN A 121 8.95 10.63 -24.02
C GLN A 121 9.36 11.84 -24.87
N LEU A 122 9.04 13.06 -24.42
CA LEU A 122 9.44 14.27 -25.12
C LEU A 122 10.97 14.47 -25.07
N GLU A 123 11.59 14.24 -23.93
CA GLU A 123 13.04 14.33 -23.77
C GLU A 123 13.78 13.32 -24.66
N GLU A 124 13.30 12.07 -24.73
CA GLU A 124 13.85 11.04 -25.61
C GLU A 124 13.76 11.45 -27.08
N PHE A 125 12.60 11.96 -27.51
CA PHE A 125 12.40 12.45 -28.87
C PHE A 125 13.38 13.58 -29.23
N LEU A 126 13.57 14.55 -28.33
CA LEU A 126 14.49 15.66 -28.54
C LEU A 126 15.96 15.20 -28.60
N LYS A 127 16.37 14.25 -27.76
CA LYS A 127 17.73 13.66 -27.78
C LYS A 127 18.00 12.90 -29.08
N ALA A 128 17.02 12.13 -29.56
CA ALA A 128 17.13 11.40 -30.81
C ALA A 128 17.28 12.35 -32.01
N GLY A 129 16.51 13.44 -32.05
CA GLY A 129 16.61 14.46 -33.10
C GLY A 129 17.90 15.28 -33.08
N ALA A 130 18.53 15.46 -31.93
CA ALA A 130 19.81 16.16 -31.80
C ALA A 130 21.04 15.30 -32.14
N SER A 131 20.87 13.99 -32.29
CA SER A 131 21.95 13.03 -32.61
C SER A 131 21.98 12.63 -34.10
N SER A 132 21.19 13.29 -34.95
CA SER A 132 21.15 13.11 -36.42
C SER A 132 21.72 14.30 -37.17
#